data_AF-A0A6J8B532-F1
#
_entry.id   AF-A0A6J8B532-F1
#
_cell.length_a   1.000
_cell.length_b   1.000
_cell.length_c   1.000
_cell.angle_alpha   90.00
_cell.angle_beta   90.00
_cell.angle_gamma   90.00
#
_symmetry.space_group_name_H-M   'P 1'
#
loop_
_entity.id
_entity.type
_entity.pdbx_description
1 polymer ?
#
loop_
_entity_poly.entity_id
_entity_poly.type
_entity_poly.pdbx_seq_one_letter_code
_entity_poly.pdbx_strand_id
1 'polypeptide(L)'
;MTARTITLSDDVCLAKGYAMTAHATTLSDDVCLAKGDAMTAHTPTLSDDVCLAKGDAMTAHATTLSYDVCLAKGDAMTAHATILSDDVCLAKGYAMTAHATTLSDDVCLAKGDAMTAHATTLSYDVCLAKGDAMTAHATILSDDVYLAKGDAMTARATTLSDDVCLTKGDDMTAHATILSDDVCLAKGNDMTAHATTLSDGRLFG
;
A
#
# COMPACT_ATOMS: atom_id res chain seq x y z
N MET A 1 5.11 23.60 11.02
CA MET A 1 4.99 24.38 9.78
C MET A 1 3.75 23.88 9.06
N THR A 2 2.86 24.78 8.65
CA THR A 2 1.56 24.37 8.10
C THR A 2 1.25 25.23 6.89
N ALA A 3 0.99 24.59 5.75
CA ALA A 3 0.40 25.21 4.57
C ALA A 3 -1.09 24.85 4.57
N ARG A 4 -1.96 25.87 4.67
CA ARG A 4 -3.42 25.69 4.76
C ARG A 4 -4.12 26.65 3.82
N THR A 5 -4.79 26.13 2.79
CA THR A 5 -5.56 26.95 1.83
C THR A 5 -6.84 26.22 1.40
N ILE A 6 -7.67 26.88 0.60
CA ILE A 6 -8.83 26.24 -0.05
C ILE A 6 -8.34 25.56 -1.33
N THR A 7 -7.69 26.31 -2.22
CA THR A 7 -7.14 25.79 -3.46
C THR A 7 -5.69 26.20 -3.58
N LEU A 8 -4.83 25.28 -4.01
CA LEU A 8 -3.46 25.57 -4.45
C LEU A 8 -3.27 25.05 -5.87
N SER A 9 -2.64 25.87 -6.69
CA SER A 9 -2.28 25.58 -8.08
C SER A 9 -0.77 25.61 -8.31
N ASP A 10 -0.02 25.55 -7.21
CA ASP A 10 1.44 25.47 -7.18
C ASP A 10 1.82 24.36 -6.18
N ASP A 11 3.03 23.81 -6.31
CA ASP A 11 3.57 22.82 -5.39
C ASP A 11 3.57 23.27 -3.91
N VAL A 12 3.28 22.33 -3.00
CA VAL A 12 3.54 22.49 -1.56
C VAL A 12 4.83 21.79 -1.18
N CYS A 13 5.93 22.52 -1.22
CA CYS A 13 7.24 22.02 -0.82
C CYS A 13 7.66 22.53 0.57
N LEU A 14 7.67 21.66 1.59
CA LEU A 14 8.20 21.98 2.93
C LEU A 14 9.49 21.20 3.20
N ALA A 15 10.61 21.91 3.32
CA ALA A 15 11.93 21.29 3.42
C ALA A 15 12.22 20.67 4.80
N LYS A 16 11.90 21.37 5.90
CA LYS A 16 12.20 20.93 7.27
C LYS A 16 11.18 21.47 8.26
N GLY A 17 10.82 20.64 9.24
CA GLY A 17 10.03 21.05 10.40
C GLY A 17 9.94 19.92 11.40
N TYR A 18 9.50 20.20 12.63
CA TYR A 18 9.15 19.13 13.57
C TYR A 18 7.82 18.48 13.16
N ALA A 19 6.77 19.30 13.04
CA ALA A 19 5.49 18.91 12.49
C ALA A 19 5.23 19.68 11.19
N MET A 20 4.88 19.00 10.11
CA MET A 20 4.58 19.59 8.81
C MET A 20 3.22 19.12 8.31
N THR A 21 2.39 20.07 7.88
CA THR A 21 1.07 19.76 7.33
C THR A 21 0.83 20.54 6.06
N ALA A 22 0.56 19.84 4.97
CA ALA A 22 -0.01 20.37 3.74
C ALA A 22 -1.51 20.04 3.74
N HIS A 23 -2.36 21.06 3.76
CA HIS A 23 -3.80 20.88 3.78
C HIS A 23 -4.51 21.86 2.83
N ALA A 24 -5.21 21.32 1.85
CA ALA A 24 -6.09 22.10 0.97
C ALA A 24 -7.36 21.31 0.62
N THR A 25 -8.44 21.99 0.22
CA THR A 25 -9.60 21.27 -0.34
C THR A 25 -9.32 20.69 -1.72
N THR A 26 -8.47 21.38 -2.50
CA THR A 26 -7.97 20.90 -3.79
C THR A 26 -6.52 21.35 -3.95
N LEU A 27 -5.66 20.43 -4.37
CA LEU A 27 -4.29 20.70 -4.82
C LEU A 27 -4.16 20.19 -6.25
N SER A 28 -3.77 21.07 -7.15
CA SER A 28 -3.53 20.69 -8.55
C SER A 28 -2.15 20.07 -8.76
N ASP A 29 -1.20 20.41 -7.89
CA ASP A 29 0.23 20.14 -8.05
C ASP A 29 0.79 19.38 -6.84
N ASP A 30 2.09 19.06 -6.88
CA ASP A 30 2.76 18.15 -5.96
C ASP A 30 2.74 18.61 -4.49
N VAL A 31 2.68 17.63 -3.59
CA VAL A 31 2.95 17.83 -2.16
C VAL A 31 4.26 17.13 -1.78
N CYS A 32 5.29 17.92 -1.49
CA CYS A 32 6.62 17.44 -1.11
C CYS A 32 7.01 17.84 0.32
N LEU A 33 7.06 16.87 1.24
CA LEU A 33 7.50 17.06 2.63
C LEU A 33 8.82 16.32 2.88
N ALA A 34 9.93 17.06 2.95
CA ALA A 34 11.25 16.43 2.89
C ALA A 34 11.76 15.88 4.23
N LYS A 35 11.59 16.59 5.35
CA LYS A 35 12.04 16.10 6.67
C LYS A 35 11.24 16.66 7.84
N GLY A 36 10.63 15.80 8.63
CA GLY A 36 10.08 16.17 9.93
C GLY A 36 9.49 14.99 10.69
N ASP A 37 9.42 15.10 12.01
CA ASP A 37 9.02 13.99 12.89
C ASP A 37 7.56 13.58 12.63
N ALA A 38 6.66 14.55 12.42
CA ALA A 38 5.28 14.31 12.00
C ALA A 38 4.97 15.04 10.70
N MET A 39 4.52 14.32 9.67
CA MET A 39 4.23 14.90 8.36
C MET A 39 2.89 14.42 7.84
N THR A 40 2.06 15.36 7.38
CA THR A 40 0.72 15.05 6.87
C THR A 40 0.45 15.82 5.58
N ALA A 41 0.12 15.10 4.53
CA ALA A 41 -0.54 15.63 3.34
C ALA A 41 -2.01 15.23 3.42
N HIS A 42 -2.91 16.20 3.55
CA HIS A 42 -4.33 15.93 3.60
C HIS A 42 -5.10 16.82 2.63
N THR A 43 -5.75 16.21 1.66
CA THR A 43 -6.62 16.94 0.74
C THR A 43 -7.73 16.05 0.22
N PRO A 44 -8.99 16.51 0.14
CA PRO A 44 -10.05 15.76 -0.54
C PRO A 44 -9.68 15.37 -1.97
N THR A 45 -9.04 16.27 -2.71
CA THR A 45 -8.72 16.07 -4.14
C THR A 45 -7.29 16.53 -4.41
N LEU A 46 -6.44 15.60 -4.82
CA LEU A 46 -5.10 15.88 -5.31
C LEU A 46 -4.98 15.39 -6.75
N SER A 47 -4.52 16.28 -7.62
CA SER A 47 -4.36 15.94 -9.03
C SER A 47 -2.96 15.48 -9.39
N ASP A 48 -1.99 15.48 -8.47
CA ASP A 48 -0.55 15.20 -8.68
C ASP A 48 0.03 14.40 -7.48
N ASP A 49 1.36 14.32 -7.33
CA ASP A 49 2.02 13.38 -6.43
C ASP A 49 2.04 13.81 -4.96
N VAL A 50 2.09 12.84 -4.06
CA VAL A 50 2.43 13.03 -2.65
C VAL A 50 3.75 12.37 -2.31
N CYS A 51 4.77 13.18 -2.01
CA CYS A 51 6.09 12.71 -1.62
C CYS A 51 6.45 13.11 -0.17
N LEU A 52 6.56 12.13 0.73
CA LEU A 52 7.06 12.33 2.09
C LEU A 52 8.38 11.55 2.29
N ALA A 53 9.49 12.27 2.40
CA ALA A 53 10.80 11.64 2.29
C ALA A 53 11.34 11.08 3.61
N LYS A 54 11.21 11.80 4.73
CA LYS A 54 11.73 11.33 6.03
C LYS A 54 10.97 11.88 7.23
N GLY A 55 10.36 11.01 8.03
CA GLY A 55 9.75 11.36 9.31
C GLY A 55 9.56 10.19 10.23
N ASP A 56 9.04 10.40 11.43
CA ASP A 56 8.69 9.29 12.34
C ASP A 56 7.25 8.85 12.05
N ALA A 57 6.33 9.80 11.90
CA ALA A 57 4.95 9.56 11.49
C ALA A 57 4.64 10.31 10.19
N MET A 58 4.23 9.59 9.15
CA MET A 58 3.93 10.15 7.83
C MET A 58 2.55 9.68 7.37
N THR A 59 1.74 10.62 6.90
CA THR A 59 0.38 10.33 6.42
C THR A 59 0.08 11.10 5.14
N ALA A 60 -0.30 10.37 4.11
CA ALA A 60 -0.94 10.90 2.91
C ALA A 60 -2.42 10.47 2.96
N HIS A 61 -3.33 11.42 2.96
CA HIS A 61 -4.76 11.13 2.98
C HIS A 61 -5.51 11.97 1.96
N ALA A 62 -6.19 11.29 1.03
CA ALA A 62 -7.12 11.92 0.11
C ALA A 62 -8.46 11.18 -0.04
N THR A 63 -9.45 11.84 -0.63
CA THR A 63 -10.62 11.13 -1.16
C THR A 63 -10.28 10.64 -2.56
N THR A 64 -9.77 11.52 -3.41
CA THR A 64 -9.31 11.21 -4.77
C THR A 64 -7.88 11.68 -4.94
N LEU A 65 -7.03 10.80 -5.47
CA LEU A 65 -5.64 11.07 -5.79
C LEU A 65 -5.31 10.49 -7.17
N SER A 66 -4.87 11.35 -8.09
CA SER A 66 -4.69 10.96 -9.49
C SER A 66 -3.36 10.27 -9.80
N TYR A 67 -2.32 10.53 -9.01
CA TYR A 67 -0.98 9.99 -9.24
C TYR A 67 -0.41 9.29 -7.99
N ASP A 68 0.88 9.40 -7.74
CA ASP A 68 1.58 8.51 -6.82
C ASP A 68 1.53 9.00 -5.38
N VAL A 69 1.57 8.03 -4.47
CA VAL A 69 1.88 8.27 -3.06
C VAL A 69 3.18 7.59 -2.69
N CYS A 70 4.22 8.40 -2.47
CA CYS A 70 5.56 7.96 -2.12
C CYS A 70 5.95 8.35 -0.69
N LEU A 71 6.07 7.37 0.20
CA LEU A 71 6.55 7.53 1.58
C LEU A 71 7.87 6.77 1.76
N ALA A 72 8.99 7.50 1.80
CA ALA A 72 10.30 6.88 1.64
C ALA A 72 10.89 6.31 2.94
N LYS A 73 10.80 7.03 4.07
CA LYS A 73 11.35 6.55 5.34
C LYS A 73 10.63 7.09 6.57
N GLY A 74 10.01 6.23 7.36
CA GLY A 74 9.54 6.60 8.68
C GLY A 74 8.99 5.46 9.51
N ASP A 75 8.85 5.67 10.81
CA ASP A 75 8.48 4.59 11.72
C ASP A 75 7.04 4.12 11.47
N ALA A 76 6.09 5.05 11.33
CA ALA A 76 4.70 4.81 10.96
C ALA A 76 4.34 5.55 9.68
N MET A 77 3.89 4.84 8.66
CA MET A 77 3.59 5.39 7.34
C MET A 77 2.21 4.93 6.87
N THR A 78 1.36 5.88 6.51
CA THR A 78 0.00 5.60 6.05
C THR A 78 -0.28 6.35 4.75
N ALA A 79 -0.67 5.60 3.71
CA ALA A 79 -1.30 6.11 2.51
C ALA A 79 -2.78 5.70 2.54
N HIS A 80 -3.69 6.67 2.48
CA HIS A 80 -5.12 6.41 2.49
C HIS A 80 -5.81 7.22 1.39
N ALA A 81 -6.56 6.53 0.53
CA ALA A 81 -7.42 7.13 -0.46
C ALA A 81 -8.78 6.44 -0.53
N THR A 82 -9.82 7.12 -1.02
CA THR A 82 -11.01 6.41 -1.50
C THR A 82 -10.73 5.88 -2.90
N ILE A 83 -10.25 6.75 -3.79
CA ILE A 83 -9.86 6.44 -5.16
C ILE A 83 -8.41 6.90 -5.34
N LEU A 84 -7.56 5.99 -5.80
CA LEU A 84 -6.19 6.29 -6.19
C LEU A 84 -5.93 5.69 -7.57
N SER A 85 -5.44 6.50 -8.49
CA SER A 85 -5.33 6.10 -9.90
C SER A 85 -3.98 5.49 -10.28
N ASP A 86 -2.93 5.74 -9.50
CA ASP A 86 -1.55 5.33 -9.78
C ASP A 86 -0.96 4.55 -8.59
N ASP A 87 0.35 4.61 -8.34
CA ASP A 87 1.02 3.73 -7.38
C ASP A 87 0.98 4.21 -5.93
N VAL A 88 1.04 3.24 -5.01
CA VAL A 88 1.38 3.48 -3.60
C VAL A 88 2.70 2.82 -3.23
N CYS A 89 3.72 3.64 -2.98
CA CYS A 89 5.08 3.21 -2.66
C CYS A 89 5.51 3.59 -1.24
N LEU A 90 5.62 2.59 -0.35
CA LEU A 90 6.11 2.74 1.03
C LEU A 90 7.44 1.98 1.21
N ALA A 91 8.55 2.71 1.26
CA ALA A 91 9.87 2.08 1.08
C ALA A 91 10.48 1.52 2.38
N LYS A 92 10.42 2.26 3.50
CA LYS A 92 11.02 1.80 4.76
C LYS A 92 10.33 2.33 6.00
N GLY A 93 9.77 1.44 6.82
CA GLY A 93 9.25 1.78 8.13
C GLY A 93 9.16 0.64 9.12
N TYR A 94 8.58 0.89 10.29
CA TYR A 94 8.21 -0.19 11.22
C TYR A 94 6.78 -0.64 10.95
N ALA A 95 5.84 0.30 10.82
CA ALA A 95 4.45 0.05 10.48
C ALA A 95 4.09 0.80 9.19
N MET A 96 3.60 0.08 8.18
CA MET A 96 3.28 0.62 6.87
C MET A 96 1.89 0.16 6.43
N THR A 97 1.03 1.11 6.09
CA THR A 97 -0.34 0.84 5.67
C THR A 97 -0.66 1.59 4.38
N ALA A 98 -1.04 0.84 3.34
CA ALA A 98 -1.69 1.36 2.14
C ALA A 98 -3.16 0.94 2.18
N HIS A 99 -4.06 1.90 2.10
CA HIS A 99 -5.50 1.65 2.08
C HIS A 99 -6.19 2.44 0.98
N ALA A 100 -6.91 1.73 0.11
CA ALA A 100 -7.78 2.32 -0.89
C ALA A 100 -9.16 1.65 -0.89
N THR A 101 -10.20 2.35 -1.37
CA THR A 101 -11.42 1.63 -1.80
C THR A 101 -11.18 1.09 -3.21
N THR A 102 -10.78 1.96 -4.13
CA THR A 102 -10.36 1.61 -5.49
C THR A 102 -8.94 2.09 -5.70
N LEU A 103 -8.08 1.18 -6.13
CA LEU A 103 -6.72 1.49 -6.56
C LEU A 103 -6.51 0.90 -7.95
N SER A 104 -6.10 1.75 -8.88
CA SER A 104 -5.97 1.38 -10.30
C SER A 104 -4.58 0.95 -10.70
N ASP A 105 -3.58 1.03 -9.83
CA ASP A 105 -2.20 0.59 -10.07
C ASP A 105 -1.63 -0.17 -8.85
N ASP A 106 -0.30 -0.26 -8.71
CA ASP A 106 0.38 -1.14 -7.77
C ASP A 106 0.40 -0.64 -6.32
N VAL A 107 0.51 -1.58 -5.40
CA VAL A 107 0.92 -1.33 -4.02
C VAL A 107 2.28 -1.96 -3.74
N CYS A 108 3.28 -1.13 -3.48
CA CYS A 108 4.65 -1.56 -3.18
C CYS A 108 5.07 -1.19 -1.75
N LEU A 109 5.20 -2.18 -0.86
CA LEU A 109 5.71 -2.04 0.50
C LEU A 109 7.03 -2.80 0.65
N ALA A 110 8.15 -2.07 0.66
CA ALA A 110 9.46 -2.70 0.48
C ALA A 110 10.07 -3.25 1.77
N LYS A 111 10.03 -2.52 2.89
CA LYS A 111 10.61 -2.98 4.15
C LYS A 111 9.94 -2.42 5.40
N GLY A 112 9.36 -3.28 6.23
CA GLY A 112 8.97 -2.93 7.60
C GLY A 112 8.39 -4.08 8.39
N ASP A 113 8.41 -3.96 9.72
CA ASP A 113 8.03 -5.06 10.62
C ASP A 113 6.56 -5.46 10.43
N ALA A 114 5.64 -4.48 10.31
CA ALA A 114 4.23 -4.68 10.02
C ALA A 114 3.83 -3.93 8.75
N MET A 115 3.34 -4.67 7.74
CA MET A 115 2.98 -4.13 6.44
C MET A 115 1.57 -4.59 6.05
N THR A 116 0.70 -3.64 5.71
CA THR A 116 -0.67 -3.91 5.30
C THR A 116 -0.99 -3.18 4.00
N ALA A 117 -1.42 -3.92 3.00
CA ALA A 117 -2.06 -3.41 1.79
C ALA A 117 -3.53 -3.83 1.82
N HIS A 118 -4.44 -2.86 1.75
CA HIS A 118 -5.87 -3.12 1.75
C HIS A 118 -6.56 -2.34 0.62
N ALA A 119 -7.28 -3.05 -0.23
CA ALA A 119 -8.16 -2.45 -1.25
C ALA A 119 -9.56 -3.10 -1.20
N THR A 120 -10.59 -2.40 -1.65
CA THR A 120 -11.82 -3.11 -2.05
C THR A 120 -11.61 -3.68 -3.45
N THR A 121 -11.19 -2.83 -4.39
CA THR A 121 -10.83 -3.21 -5.75
C THR A 121 -9.40 -2.76 -6.04
N LEU A 122 -8.58 -3.70 -6.53
CA LEU A 122 -7.24 -3.44 -7.02
C LEU A 122 -7.10 -4.00 -8.44
N SER A 123 -6.54 -3.18 -9.33
CA SER A 123 -6.35 -3.54 -10.74
C SER A 123 -5.02 -4.21 -11.04
N TYR A 124 -3.96 -3.87 -10.31
CA TYR A 124 -2.63 -4.46 -10.50
C TYR A 124 -2.11 -5.05 -9.18
N ASP A 125 -0.79 -5.09 -9.00
CA ASP A 125 -0.12 -5.97 -8.07
C ASP A 125 -0.11 -5.45 -6.64
N VAL A 126 -0.04 -6.39 -5.71
CA VAL A 126 0.41 -6.12 -4.33
C VAL A 126 1.77 -6.74 -4.09
N CYS A 127 2.79 -5.92 -3.89
CA CYS A 127 4.16 -6.33 -3.61
C CYS A 127 4.60 -5.95 -2.18
N LEU A 128 4.72 -6.95 -1.29
CA LEU A 128 5.25 -6.81 0.07
C LEU A 128 6.58 -7.59 0.18
N ALA A 129 7.70 -6.86 0.18
CA ALA A 129 9.00 -7.49 -0.03
C ALA A 129 9.64 -8.04 1.26
N LYS A 130 9.64 -7.29 2.36
CA LYS A 130 10.26 -7.74 3.61
C LYS A 130 9.62 -7.18 4.88
N GLY A 131 9.08 -8.06 5.72
CA GLY A 131 8.62 -7.70 7.05
C GLY A 131 8.62 -8.86 8.02
N ASP A 132 8.03 -8.65 9.20
CA ASP A 132 7.76 -9.73 10.14
C ASP A 132 6.30 -10.18 9.96
N ALA A 133 5.36 -9.24 9.90
CA ALA A 133 3.94 -9.46 9.59
C ALA A 133 3.53 -8.72 8.32
N MET A 134 3.07 -9.44 7.31
CA MET A 134 2.69 -8.90 6.01
C MET A 134 1.28 -9.35 5.64
N THR A 135 0.39 -8.40 5.33
CA THR A 135 -0.99 -8.67 4.95
C THR A 135 -1.35 -7.93 3.67
N ALA A 136 -1.79 -8.68 2.66
CA ALA A 136 -2.45 -8.17 1.47
C ALA A 136 -3.93 -8.59 1.51
N HIS A 137 -4.84 -7.63 1.43
CA HIS A 137 -6.27 -7.90 1.42
C HIS A 137 -6.97 -7.10 0.33
N ALA A 138 -7.72 -7.81 -0.52
CA ALA A 138 -8.60 -7.22 -1.52
C ALA A 138 -9.98 -7.89 -1.49
N THR A 139 -11.03 -7.18 -1.90
CA THR A 139 -12.28 -7.89 -2.27
C THR A 139 -12.12 -8.45 -3.68
N ILE A 140 -11.72 -7.59 -4.62
CA ILE A 140 -11.42 -7.94 -6.00
C ILE A 140 -9.99 -7.53 -6.28
N LEU A 141 -9.18 -8.47 -6.72
CA LEU A 141 -7.82 -8.24 -7.18
C LEU A 141 -7.69 -8.83 -8.59
N SER A 142 -7.24 -8.00 -9.53
CA SER A 142 -7.20 -8.37 -10.94
C SER A 142 -5.85 -8.90 -11.39
N ASP A 143 -4.80 -8.75 -10.58
CA ASP A 143 -3.42 -9.17 -10.88
C ASP A 143 -2.83 -9.87 -9.64
N ASP A 144 -1.50 -9.88 -9.50
CA ASP A 144 -0.80 -10.75 -8.58
C ASP A 144 -0.69 -10.23 -7.13
N VAL A 145 -0.47 -11.17 -6.20
CA VAL A 145 0.01 -10.87 -4.85
C VAL A 145 1.38 -11.50 -4.61
N TYR A 146 2.38 -10.67 -4.33
CA TYR A 146 3.74 -11.07 -4.03
C TYR A 146 4.14 -10.73 -2.59
N LEU A 147 4.27 -11.74 -1.73
CA LEU A 147 4.79 -11.62 -0.37
C LEU A 147 6.12 -12.38 -0.26
N ALA A 148 7.23 -11.64 -0.32
CA ALA A 148 8.53 -12.27 -0.49
C ALA A 148 9.10 -12.83 0.83
N LYS A 149 9.31 -12.01 1.86
CA LYS A 149 9.92 -12.48 3.12
C LYS A 149 9.23 -11.94 4.37
N GLY A 150 8.60 -12.83 5.12
CA GLY A 150 7.87 -12.55 6.36
C GLY A 150 8.15 -13.60 7.44
N ASP A 151 7.77 -13.35 8.69
CA ASP A 151 7.53 -14.43 9.64
C ASP A 151 6.09 -14.92 9.50
N ALA A 152 5.12 -13.99 9.47
CA ALA A 152 3.71 -14.22 9.19
C ALA A 152 3.27 -13.48 7.92
N MET A 153 2.72 -14.20 6.94
CA MET A 153 2.31 -13.67 5.65
C MET A 153 0.89 -14.10 5.33
N THR A 154 0.03 -13.14 4.99
CA THR A 154 -1.37 -13.39 4.65
C THR A 154 -1.75 -12.66 3.37
N ALA A 155 -2.24 -13.41 2.38
CA ALA A 155 -2.88 -12.89 1.18
C ALA A 155 -4.36 -13.32 1.19
N ARG A 156 -5.27 -12.37 1.08
CA ARG A 156 -6.72 -12.62 1.10
C ARG A 156 -7.43 -11.87 -0.01
N ALA A 157 -8.19 -12.60 -0.81
CA ALA A 157 -9.08 -12.04 -1.81
C ALA A 157 -10.48 -12.68 -1.72
N THR A 158 -11.53 -11.97 -2.13
CA THR A 158 -12.78 -12.66 -2.49
C THR A 158 -12.65 -13.23 -3.89
N THR A 159 -12.27 -12.39 -4.85
CA THR A 159 -11.97 -12.79 -6.22
C THR A 159 -10.55 -12.38 -6.56
N LEU A 160 -9.78 -13.33 -7.08
CA LEU A 160 -8.42 -13.12 -7.57
C LEU A 160 -8.30 -13.71 -8.98
N SER A 161 -7.84 -12.87 -9.92
CA SER A 161 -7.67 -13.27 -11.32
C SER A 161 -6.33 -13.95 -11.59
N ASP A 162 -5.25 -13.52 -10.96
CA ASP A 162 -3.91 -14.07 -11.21
C ASP A 162 -3.33 -14.73 -9.95
N ASP A 163 -2.01 -14.72 -9.78
CA ASP A 163 -1.28 -15.57 -8.85
C ASP A 163 -1.19 -14.97 -7.44
N VAL A 164 -1.03 -15.86 -6.45
CA VAL A 164 -0.54 -15.51 -5.11
C VAL A 164 0.76 -16.23 -4.84
N CYS A 165 1.83 -15.48 -4.63
CA CYS A 165 3.17 -15.98 -4.36
C CYS A 165 3.66 -15.56 -2.97
N LEU A 166 3.75 -16.53 -2.04
CA LEU A 166 4.37 -16.35 -0.72
C LEU A 166 5.67 -17.15 -0.65
N THR A 167 6.82 -16.45 -0.66
CA THR A 167 8.09 -17.14 -0.96
C THR A 167 8.83 -17.67 0.27
N LYS A 168 8.84 -16.93 1.38
CA LYS A 168 9.55 -17.33 2.59
C LYS A 168 8.93 -16.75 3.86
N GLY A 169 8.40 -17.60 4.72
CA GLY A 169 8.04 -17.23 6.09
C GLY A 169 7.63 -18.42 6.93
N ASP A 170 7.50 -18.24 8.24
CA ASP A 170 7.16 -19.34 9.14
C ASP A 170 5.68 -19.72 8.98
N ASP A 171 4.78 -18.73 9.00
CA ASP A 171 3.34 -18.87 8.84
C ASP A 171 2.87 -18.18 7.54
N MET A 172 2.35 -18.95 6.59
CA MET A 172 1.93 -18.43 5.29
C MET A 172 0.49 -18.86 4.98
N THR A 173 -0.39 -17.89 4.78
CA THR A 173 -1.80 -18.12 4.42
C THR A 173 -2.17 -17.39 3.14
N ALA A 174 -2.65 -18.13 2.15
CA ALA A 174 -3.28 -17.60 0.95
C ALA A 174 -4.72 -18.08 0.89
N HIS A 175 -5.67 -17.16 0.78
CA HIS A 175 -7.09 -17.47 0.73
C HIS A 175 -7.81 -16.65 -0.33
N ALA A 176 -8.45 -17.32 -1.27
CA ALA A 176 -9.39 -16.73 -2.22
C ALA A 176 -10.75 -17.42 -2.10
N THR A 177 -11.86 -16.73 -2.38
CA THR A 177 -13.13 -17.45 -2.62
C THR A 177 -13.14 -18.00 -4.04
N ILE A 178 -12.80 -17.14 -5.00
CA ILE A 178 -12.64 -17.47 -6.41
C ILE A 178 -11.20 -17.14 -6.79
N LEU A 179 -10.50 -18.14 -7.32
CA LEU A 179 -9.15 -18.03 -7.82
C LEU A 179 -9.14 -18.51 -9.28
N SER A 180 -8.61 -17.69 -10.17
CA SER A 180 -8.46 -18.08 -11.57
C SER A 180 -7.12 -18.77 -11.83
N ASP A 181 -6.01 -18.28 -11.25
CA ASP A 181 -4.67 -18.84 -11.44
C ASP A 181 -4.06 -19.49 -10.16
N ASP A 182 -2.74 -19.47 -9.99
CA ASP A 182 -2.02 -20.33 -9.05
C ASP A 182 -1.80 -19.68 -7.66
N VAL A 183 -1.69 -20.53 -6.64
CA VAL A 183 -1.17 -20.15 -5.32
C VAL A 183 0.14 -20.90 -5.09
N CYS A 184 1.22 -20.17 -4.91
CA CYS A 184 2.56 -20.68 -4.66
C CYS A 184 3.05 -20.34 -3.24
N LEU A 185 3.11 -21.34 -2.35
CA LEU A 185 3.75 -21.26 -1.03
C LEU A 185 5.09 -22.02 -1.08
N ALA A 186 6.23 -21.32 -1.06
CA ALA A 186 7.51 -21.95 -1.41
C ALA A 186 8.33 -22.47 -0.21
N LYS A 187 8.41 -21.71 0.89
CA LYS A 187 9.22 -22.09 2.05
C LYS A 187 8.65 -21.57 3.36
N GLY A 188 8.02 -22.45 4.13
CA GLY A 188 7.60 -22.18 5.49
C GLY A 188 7.39 -23.40 6.35
N ASN A 189 7.01 -23.16 7.60
CA ASN A 189 6.71 -24.22 8.56
C ASN A 189 5.22 -24.58 8.49
N ASP A 190 4.36 -23.56 8.52
CA ASP A 190 2.90 -23.69 8.47
C ASP A 190 2.36 -22.93 7.25
N MET A 191 1.95 -23.70 6.23
CA MET A 191 1.53 -23.17 4.94
C MET A 191 0.09 -23.60 4.63
N THR A 192 -0.80 -22.64 4.39
CA THR A 192 -2.20 -22.89 4.06
C THR A 192 -2.58 -22.12 2.80
N ALA A 193 -3.01 -22.86 1.78
CA ALA A 193 -3.61 -22.32 0.57
C ALA A 193 -5.06 -22.80 0.49
N HIS A 194 -6.00 -21.89 0.27
CA HIS A 194 -7.41 -22.23 0.13
C HIS A 194 -8.09 -21.42 -0.97
N ALA A 195 -8.80 -22.12 -1.85
CA ALA A 195 -9.76 -21.54 -2.77
C ALA A 195 -11.08 -22.32 -2.69
N THR A 196 -12.22 -21.63 -2.64
CA THR A 196 -13.53 -22.30 -2.74
C THR A 196 -13.80 -22.76 -4.17
N THR A 197 -13.42 -21.93 -5.15
CA THR A 197 -13.51 -22.22 -6.58
C THR A 197 -12.17 -21.94 -7.24
N LEU A 198 -11.68 -22.91 -8.03
CA LEU A 198 -10.54 -22.73 -8.94
C LEU A 198 -11.04 -22.82 -10.38
N SER A 199 -10.69 -21.84 -11.22
CA SER A 199 -11.02 -21.87 -12.65
C SER A 199 -9.98 -22.70 -13.42
N ASP A 200 -8.71 -22.26 -13.43
CA ASP A 200 -7.64 -22.89 -14.21
C ASP A 200 -6.38 -23.22 -13.38
N GLY A 201 -6.17 -22.56 -12.22
CA GLY A 201 -4.96 -22.73 -11.42
C GLY A 201 -4.96 -23.84 -10.37
N ARG A 202 -3.93 -23.81 -9.53
CA ARG A 202 -3.53 -24.86 -8.58
C ARG A 202 -3.03 -24.27 -7.26
N LEU A 203 -3.10 -25.07 -6.20
CA LEU A 203 -2.56 -24.70 -4.89
C LEU A 203 -1.29 -25.52 -4.61
N PHE A 204 -0.16 -24.85 -4.41
CA PHE A 204 1.14 -25.43 -4.09
C PHE A 204 1.59 -25.02 -2.68
N GLY A 205 2.12 -25.98 -1.92
CA GLY A 205 2.71 -25.79 -0.59
C GLY A 205 3.61 -26.96 -0.21
#